data_AF-A0A2E8RC23-F1
#
_entry.id   AF-A0A2E8RC23-F1
#
_cell.length_a   1.000
_cell.length_b   1.000
_cell.length_c   1.000
_cell.angle_alpha   90.00
_cell.angle_beta   90.00
_cell.angle_gamma   90.00
#
_symmetry.space_group_name_H-M   'P 1'
#
loop_
_entity.id
_entity.type
_entity.pdbx_description
1 polymer ?
#
loop_
_entity_poly.entity_id
_entity_poly.type
_entity_poly.pdbx_seq_one_letter_code
_entity_poly.pdbx_strand_id
1 'polypeptide(L)'
;MNYKSTSFSMSDTDAKLFSDRIYHLLKAGHFEAAHLCIDEAELSMQKIEKAPLFRKPLAQTELDERIVNALERADILTIGDLTNVTEEFLVYRVQGCGPKGVRDIKNVLRNEITNRRGK
;
A
#
# COMPACT_ATOMS: atom_id res chain seq x y z
N MET A 1 -31.02 2.78 12.81
CA MET A 1 -29.96 2.08 12.03
C MET A 1 -28.75 2.99 12.01
N ASN A 2 -27.68 2.61 12.71
CA ASN A 2 -26.46 3.41 12.84
C ASN A 2 -25.50 2.97 11.73
N TYR A 3 -25.47 3.69 10.60
CA TYR A 3 -24.41 3.49 9.61
C TYR A 3 -23.13 4.06 10.22
N LYS A 4 -22.26 3.17 10.70
CA LYS A 4 -20.90 3.55 11.07
C LYS A 4 -20.25 4.13 9.82
N SER A 5 -20.07 5.45 9.76
CA SER A 5 -19.22 6.11 8.78
C SER A 5 -17.80 5.58 8.94
N THR A 6 -17.52 4.49 8.24
CA THR A 6 -16.17 4.09 7.93
C THR A 6 -15.71 5.13 6.93
N SER A 7 -14.63 5.85 7.25
CA SER A 7 -14.10 6.91 6.41
C SER A 7 -13.51 6.28 5.15
N PHE A 8 -14.36 6.04 4.17
CA PHE A 8 -13.98 5.61 2.84
C PHE A 8 -13.79 6.87 1.99
N SER A 9 -12.55 7.20 1.64
CA SER A 9 -12.27 8.29 0.72
C SER A 9 -12.00 7.74 -0.67
N MET A 10 -12.97 7.85 -1.56
CA MET A 10 -12.79 7.69 -3.01
C MET A 10 -12.53 9.07 -3.62
N SER A 11 -11.73 9.14 -4.68
CA SER A 11 -11.53 10.41 -5.38
C SER A 11 -12.84 10.89 -6.04
N ASP A 12 -13.06 12.19 -6.14
CA ASP A 12 -14.26 12.75 -6.78
C ASP A 12 -14.42 12.27 -8.24
N THR A 13 -13.29 11.99 -8.91
CA THR A 13 -13.27 11.50 -10.29
C THR A 13 -13.76 10.06 -10.38
N ASP A 14 -13.27 9.19 -9.49
CA ASP A 14 -13.67 7.78 -9.45
C ASP A 14 -15.13 7.65 -9.00
N ALA A 15 -15.57 8.47 -8.03
CA ALA A 15 -16.95 8.51 -7.57
C ALA A 15 -17.92 8.82 -8.71
N LYS A 16 -17.58 9.80 -9.54
CA LYS A 16 -18.36 10.20 -10.70
C LYS A 16 -18.40 9.09 -11.76
N LEU A 17 -17.26 8.44 -12.02
CA LEU A 17 -17.16 7.33 -12.98
C LEU A 17 -18.05 6.15 -12.59
N PHE A 18 -17.99 5.71 -11.33
CA PHE A 18 -18.85 4.62 -10.83
C PHE A 18 -20.32 5.01 -10.85
N SER A 19 -20.66 6.24 -10.44
CA SER A 19 -22.03 6.77 -10.48
C SER A 19 -22.61 6.73 -11.89
N ASP A 20 -21.88 7.26 -12.88
CA ASP A 20 -22.33 7.30 -14.28
C ASP A 20 -22.52 5.88 -14.83
N ARG A 21 -21.57 4.97 -14.55
CA ARG A 21 -21.63 3.58 -15.00
C ARG A 21 -22.82 2.83 -14.40
N ILE A 22 -23.04 2.95 -13.09
CA ILE A 22 -24.19 2.33 -12.39
C ILE A 22 -25.51 2.85 -12.98
N TYR A 23 -25.63 4.16 -13.17
CA TYR A 23 -26.83 4.78 -13.74
C TYR A 23 -27.16 4.19 -15.12
N HIS A 24 -26.16 4.10 -16.01
CA HIS A 24 -26.36 3.54 -17.35
C HIS A 24 -26.75 2.05 -17.32
N LEU A 25 -26.14 1.25 -16.45
CA LEU A 25 -26.46 -0.18 -16.30
C LEU A 25 -27.89 -0.40 -15.80
N LEU A 26 -28.32 0.37 -14.80
CA LEU A 26 -29.70 0.31 -14.29
C LEU A 26 -30.71 0.75 -15.35
N LYS A 27 -30.41 1.83 -16.08
CA LYS A 27 -31.27 2.32 -17.18
C LYS A 27 -31.45 1.27 -18.29
N ALA A 28 -30.42 0.48 -18.55
CA ALA A 28 -30.44 -0.61 -19.53
C ALA A 28 -31.04 -1.93 -18.99
N GLY A 29 -31.42 -1.99 -17.71
CA GLY A 29 -31.97 -3.20 -17.08
C GLY A 29 -30.92 -4.26 -16.74
N HIS A 30 -29.63 -3.93 -16.78
CA HIS A 30 -28.53 -4.84 -16.45
C HIS A 30 -28.23 -4.83 -14.95
N PHE A 31 -29.17 -5.35 -14.15
CA PHE A 31 -29.08 -5.32 -12.69
C PHE A 31 -27.88 -6.08 -12.12
N GLU A 32 -27.53 -7.24 -12.70
CA GLU A 32 -26.37 -8.02 -12.27
C GLU A 32 -25.06 -7.26 -12.50
N ALA A 33 -24.90 -6.63 -13.67
CA ALA A 33 -23.74 -5.80 -13.95
C ALA A 33 -23.69 -4.54 -13.06
N ALA A 34 -24.85 -3.96 -12.74
CA ALA A 34 -24.92 -2.84 -11.80
C ALA A 34 -24.48 -3.26 -10.40
N HIS A 35 -24.88 -4.45 -9.95
CA HIS A 35 -24.46 -5.02 -8.66
C HIS A 35 -22.94 -5.22 -8.61
N LEU A 36 -22.35 -5.85 -9.63
CA LEU A 36 -20.90 -6.03 -9.73
C LEU A 36 -20.16 -4.69 -9.74
N CYS A 37 -20.72 -3.66 -10.37
CA CYS A 37 -20.15 -2.31 -10.39
C CYS A 37 -20.16 -1.65 -9.00
N ILE A 38 -21.20 -1.91 -8.20
CA ILE A 38 -21.28 -1.46 -6.80
C ILE A 38 -20.23 -2.19 -5.96
N ASP A 39 -20.10 -3.50 -6.09
CA ASP A 39 -19.07 -4.28 -5.38
C ASP A 39 -17.65 -3.80 -5.75
N GLU A 40 -17.41 -3.51 -7.03
CA GLU A 40 -16.16 -2.93 -7.51
C GLU A 40 -15.89 -1.55 -6.89
N ALA A 41 -16.91 -0.70 -6.80
CA ALA A 41 -16.82 0.60 -6.14
C ALA A 41 -16.49 0.45 -4.65
N GLU A 42 -17.15 -0.47 -3.93
CA GLU A 42 -16.86 -0.76 -2.52
C GLU A 42 -15.42 -1.26 -2.31
N LEU A 43 -14.94 -2.17 -3.16
CA LEU A 43 -13.54 -2.64 -3.13
C LEU A 43 -12.55 -1.51 -3.44
N SER A 44 -12.91 -0.60 -4.35
CA SER A 44 -12.08 0.57 -4.67
C SER A 44 -12.00 1.54 -3.48
N MET A 45 -13.09 1.69 -2.73
CA MET A 45 -13.19 2.48 -1.49
C MET A 45 -12.42 1.84 -0.33
N GLN A 46 -12.26 0.52 -0.34
CA GLN A 46 -11.43 -0.22 0.60
C GLN A 46 -9.93 -0.15 0.30
N LYS A 47 -9.49 0.51 -0.78
CA LYS A 47 -8.07 0.88 -0.93
C LYS A 47 -7.74 1.89 0.16
N ILE A 48 -7.31 1.37 1.31
CA ILE A 48 -6.65 2.14 2.35
C ILE A 48 -5.56 2.92 1.62
N GLU A 49 -5.67 4.27 1.59
CA GLU A 49 -4.57 5.09 1.13
C GLU A 49 -3.34 4.62 1.90
N LYS A 50 -2.38 4.00 1.19
CA LYS A 50 -1.19 3.46 1.83
C LYS A 50 -0.61 4.60 2.64
N ALA A 51 -0.48 4.39 3.95
CA ALA A 51 -0.07 5.44 4.87
C ALA A 51 1.17 6.15 4.29
N PRO A 52 1.37 7.46 4.54
CA PRO A 52 2.50 8.19 3.96
C PRO A 52 3.87 7.55 4.25
N LEU A 53 3.94 6.61 5.21
CA LEU A 53 5.11 5.82 5.51
C LEU A 53 5.55 4.92 4.36
N PHE A 54 4.59 4.31 3.64
CA PHE A 54 4.87 3.42 2.53
C PHE A 54 5.56 4.13 1.36
N ARG A 55 5.41 5.46 1.26
CA ARG A 55 6.07 6.29 0.24
C ARG A 55 7.45 6.80 0.68
N LYS A 56 7.87 6.55 1.94
CA LYS A 56 9.16 7.00 2.44
C LYS A 56 10.28 6.23 1.71
N PRO A 57 11.22 6.94 1.04
CA PRO A 57 12.40 6.32 0.45
C PRO A 57 13.29 5.68 1.53
N LEU A 58 13.87 4.52 1.22
CA LEU A 58 14.76 3.82 2.14
C LEU A 58 16.06 4.58 2.40
N ALA A 59 16.53 5.36 1.42
CA ALA A 59 17.65 6.28 1.58
C ALA A 59 17.41 7.39 2.62
N GLN A 60 16.16 7.65 3.02
CA GLN A 60 15.80 8.62 4.07
C GLN A 60 15.58 7.95 5.45
N THR A 61 15.90 6.67 5.57
CA THR A 61 15.84 5.93 6.83
C THR A 61 17.22 5.81 7.45
N GLU A 62 17.30 5.35 8.70
CA GLU A 62 18.57 5.11 9.39
C GLU A 62 19.26 3.80 8.96
N LEU A 63 18.92 3.27 7.78
CA LEU A 63 19.58 2.11 7.21
C LEU A 63 21.02 2.43 6.82
N ASP A 64 21.91 1.46 7.02
CA ASP A 64 23.28 1.55 6.54
C ASP A 64 23.31 1.66 5.00
N GLU A 65 24.16 2.54 4.49
CA GLU A 65 24.28 2.79 3.04
C GLU A 65 24.53 1.52 2.23
N ARG A 66 25.23 0.51 2.78
CA ARG A 66 25.46 -0.76 2.08
C ARG A 66 24.18 -1.55 1.90
N ILE A 67 23.28 -1.49 2.89
CA ILE A 67 21.97 -2.14 2.82
C ILE A 67 21.08 -1.38 1.85
N VAL A 68 21.07 -0.04 1.90
CA VAL A 68 20.31 0.80 0.95
C VAL A 68 20.77 0.49 -0.48
N ASN A 69 22.06 0.55 -0.76
CA ASN A 69 22.63 0.23 -2.08
C ASN A 69 22.34 -1.22 -2.52
N ALA A 70 22.17 -2.16 -1.58
CA ALA A 70 21.78 -3.52 -1.91
C ALA A 70 20.31 -3.61 -2.31
N LEU A 71 19.42 -2.91 -1.60
CA LEU A 71 17.99 -2.84 -1.88
C LEU A 71 17.71 -2.08 -3.19
N GLU A 72 18.42 -0.99 -3.47
CA GLU A 72 18.29 -0.23 -4.71
C GLU A 72 18.67 -1.06 -5.94
N ARG A 73 19.73 -1.88 -5.87
CA ARG A 73 20.08 -2.81 -6.95
C ARG A 73 19.02 -3.89 -7.21
N ALA A 74 18.15 -4.13 -6.23
CA ALA A 74 17.02 -5.05 -6.33
C ALA A 74 15.69 -4.34 -6.64
N ASP A 75 15.74 -3.05 -7.01
CA ASP A 75 14.58 -2.20 -7.31
C ASP A 75 13.61 -2.03 -6.12
N ILE A 76 14.15 -2.09 -4.90
CA ILE A 76 13.42 -1.86 -3.65
C ILE A 76 13.83 -0.48 -3.12
N LEU A 77 12.98 0.53 -3.36
CA LEU A 77 13.33 1.93 -3.12
C LEU A 77 12.60 2.54 -1.91
N THR A 78 11.43 2.02 -1.58
CA THR A 78 10.57 2.56 -0.53
C THR A 78 10.24 1.53 0.54
N ILE A 79 9.77 2.01 1.70
CA ILE A 79 9.20 1.13 2.74
C ILE A 79 8.04 0.31 2.17
N GLY A 80 7.27 0.86 1.23
CA GLY A 80 6.19 0.13 0.59
C GLY A 80 6.67 -1.05 -0.25
N ASP A 81 7.80 -0.90 -0.93
CA ASP A 81 8.38 -1.99 -1.73
C ASP A 81 8.84 -3.13 -0.83
N LEU A 82 9.40 -2.82 0.35
CA LEU A 82 9.74 -3.82 1.37
C LEU A 82 8.54 -4.65 1.82
N THR A 83 7.34 -4.08 1.84
CA THR A 83 6.13 -4.85 2.23
C THR A 83 5.65 -5.83 1.16
N ASN A 84 6.18 -5.75 -0.05
CA ASN A 84 5.84 -6.64 -1.15
C ASN A 84 6.84 -7.80 -1.33
N VAL A 85 7.90 -7.86 -0.51
CA VAL A 85 8.94 -8.89 -0.61
C VAL A 85 9.04 -9.71 0.69
N THR A 86 9.46 -10.97 0.58
CA THR A 86 9.64 -11.84 1.75
C THR A 86 11.04 -11.74 2.33
N GLU A 87 11.22 -12.20 3.57
CA GLU A 87 12.53 -12.28 4.20
C GLU A 87 13.45 -13.24 3.44
N GLU A 88 12.93 -14.36 2.91
CA GLU A 88 13.76 -15.26 2.10
C GLU A 88 14.25 -14.56 0.83
N PHE A 89 13.40 -13.75 0.18
CA PHE A 89 13.80 -12.98 -0.98
C PHE A 89 14.98 -12.05 -0.63
N LEU A 90 14.89 -11.33 0.50
CA LEU A 90 15.98 -10.45 0.94
C LEU A 90 17.29 -11.23 1.14
N VAL A 91 17.24 -12.38 1.82
CA VAL A 91 18.46 -13.17 2.10
C VAL A 91 19.03 -13.82 0.84
N TYR A 92 18.20 -14.39 -0.03
CA TYR A 92 18.67 -15.20 -1.15
C TYR A 92 18.83 -14.41 -2.46
N ARG A 93 18.14 -13.29 -2.63
CA ARG A 93 18.13 -12.51 -3.88
C ARG A 93 18.82 -11.16 -3.75
N VAL A 94 18.86 -10.56 -2.56
CA VAL A 94 19.52 -9.26 -2.36
C VAL A 94 20.95 -9.48 -1.87
N GLN A 95 21.90 -9.45 -2.81
CA GLN A 95 23.32 -9.66 -2.50
C GLN A 95 23.83 -8.61 -1.52
N GLY A 96 24.34 -9.04 -0.37
CA GLY A 96 24.78 -8.15 0.72
C GLY A 96 23.74 -7.96 1.83
N CYS A 97 22.51 -8.45 1.65
CA CYS A 97 21.46 -8.45 2.66
C CYS A 97 21.40 -9.79 3.40
N GLY A 98 22.46 -10.12 4.14
CA GLY A 98 22.49 -11.33 4.97
C GLY A 98 21.56 -11.27 6.20
N PRO A 99 21.62 -12.26 7.10
CA PRO A 99 20.76 -12.32 8.30
C PRO A 99 20.84 -11.07 9.20
N LYS A 100 22.00 -10.40 9.21
CA LYS A 100 22.19 -9.12 9.89
C LYS A 100 21.42 -7.99 9.19
N GLY A 101 21.50 -7.89 7.87
CA GLY A 101 20.80 -6.87 7.10
C GLY A 101 19.28 -6.96 7.26
N VAL A 102 18.72 -8.16 7.25
CA VAL A 102 17.29 -8.38 7.53
C VAL A 102 16.91 -7.90 8.94
N ARG A 103 17.75 -8.15 9.94
CA ARG A 103 17.54 -7.67 11.31
C ARG A 103 17.55 -6.14 11.38
N ASP A 104 18.49 -5.50 10.71
CA ASP A 104 18.63 -4.05 10.68
C ASP A 104 17.42 -3.41 9.98
N ILE A 105 16.95 -3.98 8.86
CA ILE A 105 15.70 -3.59 8.19
C ILE A 105 14.51 -3.67 9.13
N LYS A 106 14.33 -4.78 9.86
CA LYS A 106 13.23 -4.91 10.83
C LYS A 106 13.28 -3.86 11.93
N ASN A 107 14.47 -3.55 12.44
CA ASN A 107 14.66 -2.54 13.47
C ASN A 107 14.27 -1.15 12.97
N VAL A 108 14.73 -0.77 11.78
CA VAL A 108 14.39 0.51 11.16
C VAL A 108 12.88 0.61 10.91
N LEU A 109 12.27 -0.42 10.31
CA LEU A 109 10.82 -0.44 10.09
C LEU A 109 10.04 -0.28 11.39
N ARG A 110 10.47 -0.93 12.47
CA ARG A 110 9.85 -0.78 13.79
C ARG A 110 9.97 0.66 14.32
N ASN A 111 11.13 1.30 14.17
CA ASN A 111 11.34 2.68 14.58
C ASN A 111 10.46 3.65 13.79
N GLU A 112 10.39 3.49 12.47
CA GLU A 112 9.56 4.31 11.60
C GLU A 112 8.06 4.21 11.91
N ILE A 113 7.58 3.01 12.24
CA ILE A 113 6.19 2.79 12.64
C ILE A 113 5.91 3.41 14.02
N THR A 114 6.85 3.30 14.96
CA THR A 114 6.68 3.77 16.34
C THR A 114 6.79 5.29 16.45
N ASN A 115 7.70 5.92 15.70
CA ASN A 115 7.87 7.38 15.67
C ASN A 115 6.63 8.12 15.15
N ARG A 116 5.76 7.46 14.38
CA ARG A 116 4.45 8.03 13.97
C ARG A 116 3.38 8.01 15.05
N ARG A 117 3.54 7.20 16.10
CA ARG A 117 2.57 7.12 17.21
C ARG A 117 2.84 8.14 18.32
N GLY A 118 3.98 8.84 18.26
CA GLY A 118 4.43 9.81 19.26
C GLY A 118 4.35 11.28 18.81
N LYS A 119 3.73 11.57 17.66
CA LYS A 119 3.43 12.93 17.20
C LYS A 119 1.94 13.11 16.99
#